data_AF-W9I5W6-F1
#
_entry.id   AF-W9I5W6-F1
#
_cell.length_a   1.000
_cell.length_b   1.000
_cell.length_c   1.000
_cell.angle_alpha   90.00
_cell.angle_beta   90.00
_cell.angle_gamma   90.00
#
_symmetry.space_group_name_H-M   'P 1'
#
loop_
_entity.id
_entity.type
_entity.pdbx_description
1 polymer ?
#
loop_
_entity_poly.entity_id
_entity_poly.type
_entity_poly.pdbx_seq_one_letter_code
_entity_poly.pdbx_strand_id
1 'polypeptide(L)'
;MSDHKNQATAEIRDVANMIDALNITDQKGESQRRKSLQEALSSFNKAAATLLERGANILRLLPADYVSNKNDVESIYLAQITTLELGRVGRLLNDSATQAIVRTVISLGDKTIFGVEDLLQHFEKPVEGIAQRLIREAHIEDILWKVAEECYHEATRPSGELNPDEYLVNSKWQEKENKKEYWIKFWISSVCNCPGGPTLFQPPENFALNHSVKRPPEHMPRYLFRVWDDNSKGGNSEDVIASVLSQRDEANRHTIDVFSRDHQEASEMLHHHLDKSLSNTQQTNNLVSWSSSLIFVIQYANWRFCNPWFDQPGEIHICAVDTSKFPHGQFARDKWLLNWFSNAKLSDEETNFRDLRLNKSEYDNGEYLSQGVLHIEKRSCTLSLRRLKNAGLWDLYPEFNVNDVENDADVRVQWTKYVKLLRSLWHSVHTTTKANVQCALDIARKCFQSFDQDDMALLLLSFCERKLHRENPSFQNPFTDLLPPVAIENIDYKEPAEVDRYSTLRKRLSELKKASGERGMKLFDQLYELEDTEEN
;
A
#
# COMPACT_ATOMS: atom_id res chain seq x y z
N MET A 1 47.97 -27.66 -20.93
CA MET A 1 48.33 -26.25 -20.61
C MET A 1 48.33 -25.33 -21.84
N SER A 2 48.69 -25.80 -23.05
CA SER A 2 48.68 -25.00 -24.29
C SER A 2 47.26 -24.58 -24.75
N ASP A 3 46.28 -25.48 -24.69
CA ASP A 3 44.96 -25.23 -25.30
C ASP A 3 44.10 -24.24 -24.51
N HIS A 4 44.11 -24.31 -23.18
CA HIS A 4 43.40 -23.34 -22.32
C HIS A 4 43.93 -21.91 -22.49
N LYS A 5 45.23 -21.77 -22.76
CA LYS A 5 45.88 -20.47 -22.93
C LYS A 5 45.50 -19.81 -24.26
N ASN A 6 45.49 -20.61 -25.34
CA ASN A 6 45.07 -20.15 -26.67
C ASN A 6 43.57 -19.79 -26.70
N GLN A 7 42.76 -20.52 -25.94
CA GLN A 7 41.32 -20.24 -25.84
C GLN A 7 41.04 -18.94 -25.08
N ALA A 8 41.74 -18.66 -23.98
CA ALA A 8 41.62 -17.39 -23.26
C ALA A 8 42.02 -16.17 -24.12
N THR A 9 43.11 -16.27 -24.90
CA THR A 9 43.54 -15.18 -25.79
C THR A 9 42.58 -14.96 -26.98
N ALA A 10 41.92 -16.01 -27.45
CA ALA A 10 40.90 -15.91 -28.49
C ALA A 10 39.62 -15.24 -27.97
N GLU A 11 39.18 -15.60 -26.77
CA GLU A 11 38.00 -14.99 -26.13
C GLU A 11 38.22 -13.50 -25.83
N ILE A 12 39.42 -13.10 -25.39
CA ILE A 12 39.79 -11.68 -25.17
C ILE A 12 39.74 -10.87 -26.49
N ARG A 13 40.19 -11.46 -27.60
CA ARG A 13 40.19 -10.79 -28.91
C ARG A 13 38.79 -10.63 -29.48
N ASP A 14 37.95 -11.65 -29.32
CA ASP A 14 36.54 -11.55 -29.70
C ASP A 14 35.78 -10.54 -28.85
N VAL A 15 36.13 -10.38 -27.57
CA VAL A 15 35.59 -9.32 -26.71
C VAL A 15 35.96 -7.94 -27.27
N ALA A 16 37.22 -7.72 -27.66
CA ALA A 16 37.65 -6.47 -28.30
C ALA A 16 36.88 -6.17 -29.61
N ASN A 17 36.66 -7.19 -30.44
CA ASN A 17 35.90 -7.05 -31.69
C ASN A 17 34.40 -6.78 -31.44
N MET A 18 33.83 -7.34 -30.38
CA MET A 18 32.43 -7.11 -29.99
C MET A 18 32.23 -5.71 -29.40
N ILE A 19 33.28 -5.15 -28.79
CA ILE A 19 33.33 -3.76 -28.31
C ILE A 19 33.41 -2.78 -29.49
N ASP A 20 34.13 -3.09 -30.56
CA ASP A 20 34.08 -2.29 -31.79
C ASP A 20 32.70 -2.36 -32.47
N ALA A 21 32.00 -3.49 -32.35
CA ALA A 21 30.61 -3.60 -32.81
C ALA A 21 29.59 -2.84 -31.92
N LEU A 22 29.98 -2.47 -30.69
CA LEU A 22 29.21 -1.64 -29.76
C LEU A 22 29.40 -0.13 -30.01
N ASN A 23 30.35 0.28 -30.86
CA ASN A 23 30.44 1.65 -31.35
C ASN A 23 29.23 1.97 -32.23
N ILE A 24 28.15 2.43 -31.58
CA ILE A 24 27.06 3.13 -32.26
C ILE A 24 27.58 4.52 -32.62
N THR A 25 28.43 4.59 -33.65
CA THR A 25 28.75 5.88 -34.27
C THR A 25 27.54 6.36 -35.05
N ASP A 26 27.13 7.60 -34.81
CA ASP A 26 26.23 8.34 -35.70
C ASP A 26 26.99 8.58 -37.02
N GLN A 27 26.95 7.59 -37.93
CA GLN A 27 27.54 7.75 -39.24
C GLN A 27 26.71 8.77 -40.02
N LYS A 28 27.23 10.01 -40.06
CA LYS A 28 26.85 11.00 -41.08
C LYS A 28 27.20 10.43 -42.45
N GLY A 29 26.25 9.74 -43.07
CA GLY A 29 26.40 9.19 -44.42
C GLY A 29 25.24 8.28 -44.81
N GLU A 30 24.25 8.88 -45.48
CA GLU A 30 23.31 8.29 -46.44
C GLU A 30 22.79 6.85 -46.24
N SER A 31 21.46 6.76 -46.03
CA SER A 31 20.61 5.62 -46.40
C SER A 31 20.73 4.29 -45.63
N GLN A 32 21.25 4.28 -44.40
CA GLN A 32 20.98 3.18 -43.47
C GLN A 32 19.91 3.59 -42.46
N ARG A 33 18.78 2.86 -42.52
CA ARG A 33 17.61 2.99 -41.62
C ARG A 33 18.10 3.22 -40.20
N ARG A 34 17.92 4.43 -39.67
CA ARG A 34 18.24 4.76 -38.27
C ARG A 34 17.65 3.66 -37.40
N LYS A 35 18.51 2.87 -36.74
CA LYS A 35 18.05 1.91 -35.74
C LYS A 35 17.24 2.70 -34.71
N SER A 36 16.09 2.19 -34.32
CA SER A 36 15.32 2.85 -33.27
C SER A 36 16.13 2.84 -31.96
N LEU A 37 15.91 3.79 -31.06
CA LEU A 37 16.56 3.80 -29.74
C LEU A 37 16.33 2.46 -29.02
N GLN A 38 15.15 1.87 -29.17
CA GLN A 38 14.81 0.56 -28.64
C GLN A 38 15.68 -0.56 -29.22
N GLU A 39 15.92 -0.57 -30.54
CA GLU A 39 16.81 -1.53 -31.19
C GLU A 39 18.27 -1.36 -30.74
N ALA A 40 18.72 -0.11 -30.55
CA ALA A 40 20.04 0.21 -30.04
C ALA A 40 20.22 -0.29 -28.59
N LEU A 41 19.26 -0.03 -27.70
CA LEU A 41 19.27 -0.49 -26.31
C LEU A 41 19.21 -2.02 -26.22
N SER A 42 18.38 -2.66 -27.04
CA SER A 42 18.30 -4.13 -27.12
C SER A 42 19.64 -4.74 -27.57
N SER A 43 20.27 -4.14 -28.58
CA SER A 43 21.59 -4.56 -29.06
C SER A 43 22.66 -4.39 -27.98
N PHE A 44 22.67 -3.27 -27.28
CA PHE A 44 23.57 -3.01 -26.16
C PHE A 44 23.40 -4.05 -25.05
N ASN A 45 22.16 -4.32 -24.63
CA ASN A 45 21.87 -5.30 -23.58
C ASN A 45 22.36 -6.71 -23.95
N LYS A 46 22.18 -7.12 -25.21
CA LYS A 46 22.65 -8.42 -25.71
C LYS A 46 24.19 -8.53 -25.67
N ALA A 47 24.87 -7.47 -26.12
CA ALA A 47 26.33 -7.43 -26.10
C ALA A 47 26.88 -7.37 -24.67
N ALA A 48 26.26 -6.57 -23.79
CA ALA A 48 26.61 -6.50 -22.37
C ALA A 48 26.47 -7.87 -21.68
N ALA A 49 25.38 -8.60 -21.93
CA ALA A 49 25.19 -9.95 -21.40
C ALA A 49 26.30 -10.92 -21.86
N THR A 50 26.67 -10.86 -23.15
CA THR A 50 27.76 -11.69 -23.71
C THR A 50 29.12 -11.33 -23.09
N LEU A 51 29.38 -10.04 -22.88
CA LEU A 51 30.60 -9.56 -22.23
C LEU A 51 30.69 -10.02 -20.77
N LEU A 52 29.58 -9.97 -20.02
CA LEU A 52 29.52 -10.42 -18.64
C LEU A 52 29.79 -11.93 -18.53
N GLU A 53 29.21 -12.74 -19.41
CA GLU A 53 29.44 -14.19 -19.45
C GLU A 53 30.92 -14.52 -19.73
N ARG A 54 31.50 -13.88 -20.74
CA ARG A 54 32.92 -14.08 -21.09
C ARG A 54 33.86 -13.58 -20.01
N GLY A 55 33.57 -12.44 -19.38
CA GLY A 55 34.32 -11.93 -18.24
C GLY A 55 34.33 -12.90 -17.06
N ALA A 56 33.18 -13.52 -16.75
CA ALA A 56 33.10 -14.54 -15.72
C ALA A 56 33.93 -15.80 -16.05
N ASN A 57 34.01 -16.20 -17.32
CA ASN A 57 34.85 -17.31 -17.76
C ASN A 57 36.34 -16.99 -17.63
N ILE A 58 36.77 -15.78 -17.99
CA ILE A 58 38.16 -15.33 -17.80
C ILE A 58 38.54 -15.37 -16.31
N LEU A 59 37.67 -14.90 -15.41
CA LEU A 59 37.92 -14.94 -13.96
C LEU A 59 38.06 -16.38 -13.43
N ARG A 60 37.32 -17.36 -13.99
CA ARG A 60 37.46 -18.78 -13.63
C ARG A 60 38.79 -19.39 -14.09
N LEU A 61 39.39 -18.83 -15.15
CA LEU A 61 40.67 -19.29 -15.70
C LEU A 61 41.90 -18.70 -14.98
N LEU A 62 41.69 -17.78 -14.02
CA LEU A 62 42.75 -17.13 -13.23
C LEU A 62 42.75 -17.64 -11.77
N PRO A 63 43.37 -18.79 -11.45
CA PRO A 63 43.48 -19.27 -10.08
C PRO A 63 44.48 -18.44 -9.25
N ALA A 64 44.35 -18.47 -7.92
CA ALA A 64 45.12 -17.64 -6.98
C ALA A 64 46.64 -17.87 -7.01
N ASP A 65 47.09 -18.99 -7.56
CA ASP A 65 48.47 -19.45 -7.72
C ASP A 65 48.99 -19.35 -9.17
N TYR A 66 48.28 -18.62 -10.04
CA TYR A 66 48.66 -18.45 -11.45
C TYR A 66 49.95 -17.63 -11.64
N VAL A 67 51.04 -18.30 -12.04
CA VAL A 67 52.30 -17.66 -12.42
C VAL A 67 52.20 -17.16 -13.87
N SER A 68 51.84 -15.89 -14.02
CA SER A 68 51.67 -15.23 -15.33
C SER A 68 52.99 -15.02 -16.06
N ASN A 69 53.04 -15.30 -17.37
CA ASN A 69 54.15 -14.81 -18.20
C ASN A 69 53.91 -13.33 -18.60
N LYS A 70 54.92 -12.65 -19.14
CA LYS A 70 54.83 -11.21 -19.47
C LYS A 70 53.62 -10.86 -20.37
N ASN A 71 53.30 -11.71 -21.35
CA ASN A 71 52.20 -11.49 -22.29
C ASN A 71 50.83 -11.67 -21.63
N ASP A 72 50.73 -12.58 -20.66
CA ASP A 72 49.52 -12.76 -19.85
C ASP A 72 49.26 -11.52 -18.99
N VAL A 73 50.31 -10.95 -18.39
CA VAL A 73 50.20 -9.72 -17.58
C VAL A 73 49.73 -8.53 -18.43
N GLU A 74 50.28 -8.35 -19.63
CA GLU A 74 49.84 -7.30 -20.57
C GLU A 74 48.37 -7.48 -20.98
N SER A 75 47.94 -8.72 -21.26
CA SER A 75 46.57 -9.03 -21.64
C SER A 75 45.58 -8.84 -20.49
N ILE A 76 45.94 -9.23 -19.27
CA ILE A 76 45.15 -9.02 -18.05
C ILE A 76 45.01 -7.52 -17.77
N TYR A 77 46.10 -6.75 -17.91
CA TYR A 77 46.08 -5.31 -17.71
C TYR A 77 45.18 -4.59 -18.74
N LEU A 78 45.24 -4.99 -20.01
CA LEU A 78 44.34 -4.48 -21.04
C LEU A 78 42.86 -4.80 -20.71
N ALA A 79 42.56 -6.04 -20.33
CA ALA A 79 41.21 -6.44 -19.93
C ALA A 79 40.70 -5.64 -18.71
N GLN A 80 41.59 -5.32 -17.76
CA GLN A 80 41.26 -4.48 -16.61
C GLN A 80 40.90 -3.05 -17.03
N ILE A 81 41.72 -2.40 -17.89
CA ILE A 81 41.42 -1.06 -18.41
C ILE A 81 40.07 -1.06 -19.14
N THR A 82 39.84 -2.04 -20.02
CA THR A 82 38.58 -2.16 -20.76
C THR A 82 37.39 -2.31 -19.81
N THR A 83 37.52 -3.10 -18.75
CA THR A 83 36.47 -3.26 -17.73
C THR A 83 36.17 -1.95 -17.00
N LEU A 84 37.20 -1.13 -16.72
CA LEU A 84 37.02 0.19 -16.11
C LEU A 84 36.26 1.15 -17.02
N GLU A 85 36.56 1.15 -18.32
CA GLU A 85 35.82 1.96 -19.31
C GLU A 85 34.38 1.48 -19.49
N LEU A 86 34.14 0.16 -19.53
CA LEU A 86 32.77 -0.38 -19.50
C LEU A 86 32.02 0.04 -18.23
N GLY A 87 32.69 0.02 -17.08
CA GLY A 87 32.14 0.54 -15.83
C GLY A 87 31.81 2.04 -15.90
N ARG A 88 32.61 2.83 -16.61
CA ARG A 88 32.34 4.25 -16.86
C ARG A 88 31.12 4.45 -17.75
N VAL A 89 31.01 3.70 -18.85
CA VAL A 89 29.82 3.73 -19.73
C VAL A 89 28.57 3.32 -18.94
N GLY A 90 28.66 2.28 -18.12
CA GLY A 90 27.56 1.85 -17.25
C GLY A 90 27.09 2.95 -16.29
N ARG A 91 28.02 3.71 -15.68
CA ARG A 91 27.68 4.87 -14.84
C ARG A 91 26.98 5.97 -15.64
N LEU A 92 27.50 6.34 -16.82
CA LEU A 92 26.90 7.36 -17.67
C LEU A 92 25.49 6.97 -18.15
N LEU A 93 25.28 5.70 -18.48
CA LEU A 93 23.97 5.16 -18.83
C LEU A 93 23.01 5.22 -17.64
N ASN A 94 23.47 4.85 -16.45
CA ASN A 94 22.68 4.97 -15.23
C ASN A 94 22.26 6.42 -14.96
N ASP A 95 23.20 7.36 -15.01
CA ASP A 95 22.91 8.79 -14.79
C ASP A 95 21.94 9.33 -15.85
N SER A 96 22.11 8.94 -17.11
CA SER A 96 21.22 9.32 -18.21
C SER A 96 19.82 8.73 -18.04
N ALA A 97 19.72 7.47 -17.59
CA ALA A 97 18.46 6.81 -17.32
C ALA A 97 17.73 7.46 -16.13
N THR A 98 18.45 7.76 -15.04
CA THR A 98 17.92 8.53 -13.91
C THR A 98 17.34 9.85 -14.38
N GLN A 99 18.10 10.64 -15.14
CA GLN A 99 17.63 11.93 -15.65
C GLN A 99 16.42 11.78 -16.57
N ALA A 100 16.38 10.76 -17.42
CA ALA A 100 15.24 10.50 -18.29
C ALA A 100 13.99 10.17 -17.47
N ILE A 101 14.10 9.28 -16.48
CA ILE A 101 13.02 8.91 -15.57
C ILE A 101 12.50 10.12 -14.81
N VAL A 102 13.39 10.90 -14.18
CA VAL A 102 13.03 12.10 -13.41
C VAL A 102 12.31 13.12 -14.30
N ARG A 103 12.84 13.39 -15.49
CA ARG A 103 12.19 14.30 -16.46
C ARG A 103 10.81 13.81 -16.86
N THR A 104 10.66 12.50 -17.11
CA THR A 104 9.36 11.91 -17.45
C THR A 104 8.38 12.06 -16.29
N VAL A 105 8.76 11.68 -15.06
CA VAL A 105 7.91 11.80 -13.88
C VAL A 105 7.48 13.25 -13.64
N ILE A 106 8.42 14.21 -13.67
CA ILE A 106 8.10 15.65 -13.51
C ILE A 106 7.17 16.13 -14.63
N SER A 107 7.34 15.64 -15.85
CA SER A 107 6.49 16.04 -16.99
C SER A 107 5.04 15.57 -16.88
N LEU A 108 4.79 14.55 -16.06
CA LEU A 108 3.48 13.97 -15.78
C LEU A 108 2.75 14.70 -14.63
N GLY A 109 3.44 15.55 -13.87
CA GLY A 109 2.78 16.45 -12.92
C GLY A 109 1.94 17.52 -13.61
N ASP A 110 0.97 18.06 -12.89
CA ASP A 110 0.11 19.13 -13.38
C ASP A 110 0.88 20.45 -13.49
N LYS A 111 1.16 20.87 -14.72
CA LYS A 111 1.88 22.10 -15.05
C LYS A 111 1.06 23.37 -14.86
N THR A 112 -0.23 23.25 -14.55
CA THR A 112 -1.09 24.39 -14.24
C THR A 112 -0.98 24.83 -12.79
N ILE A 113 -0.35 24.00 -11.93
CA ILE A 113 -0.08 24.34 -10.54
C ILE A 113 1.05 25.37 -10.50
N PHE A 114 0.70 26.61 -10.16
CA PHE A 114 1.66 27.72 -10.09
C PHE A 114 2.62 27.60 -8.91
N GLY A 115 3.89 27.92 -9.12
CA GLY A 115 4.86 28.13 -8.04
C GLY A 115 5.46 26.86 -7.47
N VAL A 116 5.59 25.82 -8.30
CA VAL A 116 6.32 24.58 -8.00
C VAL A 116 7.68 24.53 -8.68
N GLU A 117 7.97 25.43 -9.64
CA GLU A 117 9.21 25.43 -10.41
C GLU A 117 10.44 25.70 -9.55
N ASP A 118 10.33 26.61 -8.58
CA ASP A 118 11.41 26.91 -7.62
C ASP A 118 11.68 25.72 -6.69
N LEU A 119 10.63 25.01 -6.26
CA LEU A 119 10.74 23.78 -5.49
C LEU A 119 11.38 22.66 -6.31
N LEU A 120 10.96 22.46 -7.56
CA LEU A 120 11.55 21.47 -8.46
C LEU A 120 13.05 21.75 -8.69
N GLN A 121 13.43 23.02 -8.84
CA GLN A 121 14.83 23.40 -8.97
C GLN A 121 15.61 23.16 -7.67
N HIS A 122 15.03 23.50 -6.52
CA HIS A 122 15.66 23.29 -5.21
C HIS A 122 15.88 21.80 -4.90
N PHE A 123 14.89 20.97 -5.24
CA PHE A 123 14.87 19.54 -4.94
C PHE A 123 15.35 18.64 -6.08
N GLU A 124 15.97 19.18 -7.13
CA GLU A 124 16.44 18.41 -8.30
C GLU A 124 17.33 17.22 -7.88
N LYS A 125 18.33 17.47 -7.02
CA LYS A 125 19.27 16.43 -6.54
C LYS A 125 18.62 15.39 -5.63
N PRO A 126 17.81 15.77 -4.63
CA PRO A 126 16.98 14.82 -3.88
C PRO A 126 16.11 13.92 -4.77
N VAL A 127 15.43 14.47 -5.77
CA VAL A 127 14.59 13.70 -6.70
C VAL A 127 15.42 12.72 -7.54
N GLU A 128 16.58 13.15 -8.06
CA GLU A 128 17.53 12.25 -8.73
C GLU A 128 18.01 11.13 -7.80
N GLY A 129 18.28 11.43 -6.53
CA GLY A 129 18.68 10.47 -5.50
C GLY A 129 17.61 9.40 -5.26
N ILE A 130 16.34 9.81 -5.14
CA ILE A 130 15.20 8.90 -5.01
C ILE A 130 15.13 7.95 -6.22
N ALA A 131 15.21 8.49 -7.44
CA ALA A 131 15.16 7.68 -8.65
C ALA A 131 16.33 6.69 -8.74
N GLN A 132 17.55 7.09 -8.38
CA GLN A 132 18.72 6.20 -8.35
C GLN A 132 18.56 5.02 -7.39
N ARG A 133 17.95 5.25 -6.21
CA ARG A 133 17.66 4.17 -5.25
C ARG A 133 16.69 3.15 -5.84
N LEU A 134 15.60 3.63 -6.45
CA LEU A 134 14.51 2.78 -6.95
C LEU A 134 14.83 2.03 -8.25
N ILE A 135 15.66 2.57 -9.14
CA ILE A 135 16.07 1.90 -10.41
C ILE A 135 16.65 0.50 -10.17
N ARG A 136 17.24 0.26 -9.00
CA ARG A 136 17.85 -1.03 -8.65
C ARG A 136 16.85 -2.06 -8.13
N GLU A 137 15.69 -1.61 -7.65
CA GLU A 137 14.76 -2.42 -6.88
C GLU A 137 13.41 -2.62 -7.57
N ALA A 138 12.98 -1.66 -8.39
CA ALA A 138 11.68 -1.68 -9.04
C ALA A 138 11.66 -2.58 -10.29
N HIS A 139 10.50 -3.18 -10.55
CA HIS A 139 10.20 -3.74 -11.86
C HIS A 139 10.19 -2.62 -12.92
N ILE A 140 10.65 -2.95 -14.13
CA ILE A 140 10.82 -1.98 -15.23
C ILE A 140 9.50 -1.27 -15.56
N GLU A 141 8.38 -1.98 -15.46
CA GLU A 141 7.05 -1.46 -15.78
C GLU A 141 6.52 -0.49 -14.71
N ASP A 142 7.07 -0.54 -13.50
CA ASP A 142 6.58 0.25 -12.36
C ASP A 142 7.41 1.49 -12.05
N ILE A 143 8.61 1.60 -12.64
CA ILE A 143 9.63 2.54 -12.17
C ILE A 143 9.12 3.98 -12.13
N LEU A 144 8.31 4.41 -13.10
CA LEU A 144 7.82 5.77 -13.17
C LEU A 144 6.90 6.11 -11.99
N TRP A 145 5.87 5.29 -11.75
CA TRP A 145 4.92 5.56 -10.68
C TRP A 145 5.53 5.33 -9.30
N LYS A 146 6.45 4.36 -9.13
CA LYS A 146 7.18 4.15 -7.87
C LYS A 146 8.07 5.35 -7.51
N VAL A 147 8.73 5.95 -8.50
CA VAL A 147 9.51 7.19 -8.29
C VAL A 147 8.58 8.34 -7.90
N ALA A 148 7.47 8.52 -8.61
CA ALA A 148 6.49 9.56 -8.28
C ALA A 148 5.91 9.38 -6.87
N GLU A 149 5.60 8.14 -6.48
CA GLU A 149 5.03 7.78 -5.17
C GLU A 149 6.03 8.01 -4.04
N GLU A 150 7.29 7.63 -4.21
CA GLU A 150 8.31 7.88 -3.20
C GLU A 150 8.59 9.38 -3.05
N CYS A 151 8.61 10.14 -4.16
CA CYS A 151 8.68 11.60 -4.10
C CYS A 151 7.48 12.20 -3.34
N TYR A 152 6.28 11.68 -3.57
CA TYR A 152 5.09 12.07 -2.80
C TYR A 152 5.26 11.79 -1.30
N HIS A 153 5.76 10.61 -0.93
CA HIS A 153 6.00 10.24 0.46
C HIS A 153 7.05 11.14 1.13
N GLU A 154 8.16 11.40 0.44
CA GLU A 154 9.21 12.29 0.94
C GLU A 154 8.75 13.75 1.01
N ALA A 155 7.82 14.18 0.16
CA ALA A 155 7.23 15.52 0.22
C ALA A 155 6.25 15.72 1.38
N THR A 156 5.62 14.63 1.85
CA THR A 156 4.58 14.67 2.89
C THR A 156 5.09 14.32 4.28
N ARG A 157 6.16 13.54 4.39
CA ARG A 157 6.77 13.16 5.68
C ARG A 157 7.48 14.35 6.33
N PRO A 158 7.32 14.59 7.65
CA PRO A 158 8.05 15.65 8.36
C PRO A 158 9.58 15.55 8.25
N SER A 159 10.11 14.34 8.12
CA SER A 159 11.53 14.05 7.99
C SER A 159 11.97 13.70 6.56
N GLY A 160 11.11 13.95 5.56
CA GLY A 160 11.37 13.54 4.19
C GLY A 160 12.33 14.51 3.47
N GLU A 161 13.12 13.97 2.55
CA GLU A 161 14.14 14.71 1.77
C GLU A 161 13.53 15.77 0.85
N LEU A 162 12.23 15.66 0.54
CA LEU A 162 11.48 16.60 -0.31
C LEU A 162 10.50 17.47 0.49
N ASN A 163 10.60 17.48 1.82
CA ASN A 163 9.71 18.28 2.65
C ASN A 163 10.01 19.78 2.46
N PRO A 164 9.01 20.61 2.09
CA PRO A 164 9.25 22.02 1.79
C PRO A 164 9.36 22.92 3.03
N ASP A 165 9.17 22.40 4.26
CA ASP A 165 9.08 23.21 5.48
C ASP A 165 10.36 23.98 5.78
N GLU A 166 11.54 23.39 5.54
CA GLU A 166 12.84 24.06 5.71
C GLU A 166 13.06 25.15 4.64
N TYR A 167 12.70 24.86 3.39
CA TYR A 167 12.77 25.82 2.28
C TYR A 167 11.85 27.04 2.53
N LEU A 168 10.66 26.79 3.07
CA LEU A 168 9.63 27.79 3.32
C LEU A 168 9.72 28.47 4.70
N VAL A 169 10.81 28.27 5.45
CA VAL A 169 10.94 28.77 6.84
C VAL A 169 10.76 30.29 6.97
N ASN A 170 11.17 31.04 5.93
CA ASN A 170 11.10 32.51 5.91
C ASN A 170 9.86 33.04 5.16
N SER A 171 9.02 32.16 4.60
CA SER A 171 7.80 32.55 3.89
C SER A 171 6.70 32.97 4.86
N LYS A 172 5.79 33.84 4.40
CA LYS A 172 4.58 34.16 5.19
C LYS A 172 3.73 32.89 5.32
N TRP A 173 3.07 32.72 6.47
CA TRP A 173 2.31 31.49 6.79
C TRP A 173 1.32 31.07 5.69
N GLN A 174 0.53 32.00 5.15
CA GLN A 174 -0.42 31.70 4.07
C GLN A 174 0.26 31.27 2.77
N GLU A 175 1.39 31.87 2.43
CA GLU A 175 2.18 31.48 1.25
C GLU A 175 2.82 30.10 1.44
N LYS A 176 3.28 29.82 2.66
CA LYS A 176 3.84 28.53 3.05
C LYS A 176 2.81 27.40 2.91
N GLU A 177 1.61 27.56 3.48
CA GLU A 177 0.56 26.55 3.39
C GLU A 177 0.13 26.30 1.95
N ASN A 178 -0.10 27.35 1.16
CA ASN A 178 -0.46 27.22 -0.25
C ASN A 178 0.63 26.50 -1.06
N LYS A 179 1.90 26.89 -0.90
CA LYS A 179 3.01 26.23 -1.60
C LYS A 179 3.15 24.76 -1.20
N LYS A 180 2.96 24.43 0.08
CA LYS A 180 2.98 23.04 0.55
C LYS A 180 1.86 22.22 -0.07
N GLU A 181 0.65 22.77 -0.13
CA GLU A 181 -0.49 22.13 -0.78
C GLU A 181 -0.24 21.90 -2.28
N TYR A 182 0.25 22.91 -3.00
CA TYR A 182 0.61 22.81 -4.41
C TYR A 182 1.71 21.78 -4.67
N TRP A 183 2.73 21.72 -3.81
CA TRP A 183 3.78 20.73 -3.90
C TRP A 183 3.26 19.30 -3.76
N ILE A 184 2.36 19.07 -2.79
CA ILE A 184 1.72 17.77 -2.59
C ILE A 184 0.84 17.41 -3.79
N LYS A 185 0.03 18.37 -4.28
CA LYS A 185 -0.84 18.17 -5.46
C LYS A 185 -0.06 17.84 -6.74
N PHE A 186 1.10 18.47 -6.93
CA PHE A 186 1.99 18.20 -8.05
C PHE A 186 2.42 16.72 -8.08
N TRP A 187 2.86 16.19 -6.94
CA TRP A 187 3.27 14.78 -6.84
C TRP A 187 2.09 13.82 -6.95
N ILE A 188 0.94 14.16 -6.36
CA ILE A 188 -0.31 13.40 -6.54
C ILE A 188 -0.67 13.30 -8.02
N SER A 189 -0.61 14.39 -8.77
CA SER A 189 -0.86 14.40 -10.22
C SER A 189 0.15 13.55 -10.97
N SER A 190 1.44 13.68 -10.62
CA SER A 190 2.52 12.88 -11.21
C SER A 190 2.28 11.38 -11.01
N VAL A 191 1.87 10.96 -9.81
CA VAL A 191 1.55 9.56 -9.48
C VAL A 191 0.38 9.05 -10.32
N CYS A 192 -0.74 9.77 -10.36
CA CYS A 192 -1.94 9.35 -11.09
C CYS A 192 -1.74 9.30 -12.60
N ASN A 193 -0.88 10.17 -13.15
CA ASN A 193 -0.59 10.23 -14.58
C ASN A 193 0.49 9.24 -15.03
N CYS A 194 1.21 8.61 -14.09
CA CYS A 194 2.17 7.57 -14.46
C CYS A 194 1.46 6.31 -14.97
N PRO A 195 1.94 5.71 -16.08
CA PRO A 195 1.43 4.41 -16.55
C PRO A 195 1.53 3.35 -15.46
N GLY A 196 0.46 2.58 -15.27
CA GLY A 196 0.38 1.55 -14.22
C GLY A 196 0.30 2.09 -12.78
N GLY A 197 0.27 3.41 -12.60
CA GLY A 197 0.15 4.06 -11.30
C GLY A 197 -1.22 3.87 -10.64
N PRO A 198 -1.32 4.15 -9.33
CA PRO A 198 -2.56 4.00 -8.60
C PRO A 198 -3.60 5.04 -9.02
N THR A 199 -4.86 4.67 -8.95
CA THR A 199 -5.99 5.60 -9.10
C THR A 199 -6.39 6.14 -7.74
N LEU A 200 -6.18 7.44 -7.53
CA LEU A 200 -6.49 8.10 -6.26
C LEU A 200 -7.84 8.82 -6.33
N PHE A 201 -8.55 8.88 -5.20
CA PHE A 201 -9.73 9.70 -4.99
C PHE A 201 -9.32 11.18 -4.89
N GLN A 202 -9.61 11.96 -5.93
CA GLN A 202 -9.26 13.37 -6.06
C GLN A 202 -10.52 14.26 -6.19
N PRO A 203 -11.16 14.62 -5.05
CA PRO A 203 -12.32 15.50 -5.10
C PRO A 203 -11.94 16.89 -5.66
N PRO A 204 -12.76 17.50 -6.55
CA PRO A 204 -12.52 18.82 -7.10
C PRO A 204 -12.37 19.92 -6.05
N GLU A 205 -11.41 20.82 -6.23
CA GLU A 205 -11.05 21.90 -5.28
C GLU A 205 -12.21 22.85 -4.96
N ASN A 206 -13.04 23.16 -5.96
CA ASN A 206 -14.12 24.15 -5.84
C ASN A 206 -15.33 23.67 -5.02
N PHE A 207 -15.33 22.41 -4.55
CA PHE A 207 -16.47 21.85 -3.83
C PHE A 207 -16.48 22.14 -2.33
N ALA A 208 -15.35 22.55 -1.74
CA ALA A 208 -15.27 22.96 -0.33
C ALA A 208 -16.13 24.20 0.01
N LEU A 209 -16.62 24.92 -1.01
CA LEU A 209 -17.54 26.05 -0.88
C LEU A 209 -19.01 25.64 -0.85
N ASN A 210 -19.35 24.40 -1.21
CA ASN A 210 -20.71 23.89 -1.15
C ASN A 210 -20.96 23.32 0.25
N HIS A 211 -21.57 24.13 1.13
CA HIS A 211 -21.81 23.81 2.54
C HIS A 211 -22.60 22.50 2.82
N SER A 212 -23.13 21.83 1.79
CA SER A 212 -23.87 20.57 1.90
C SER A 212 -23.00 19.32 1.90
N VAL A 213 -21.77 19.37 1.37
CA VAL A 213 -20.90 18.18 1.26
C VAL A 213 -19.91 18.14 2.42
N LYS A 214 -19.99 17.08 3.21
CA LYS A 214 -19.11 16.86 4.37
C LYS A 214 -17.67 16.64 3.92
N ARG A 215 -16.72 17.13 4.73
CA ARG A 215 -15.29 16.86 4.56
C ARG A 215 -14.99 15.35 4.62
N PRO A 216 -13.91 14.87 3.99
CA PRO A 216 -13.45 13.51 4.23
C PRO A 216 -13.12 13.29 5.72
N PRO A 217 -13.13 12.03 6.20
CA PRO A 217 -12.70 11.72 7.55
C PRO A 217 -11.29 12.27 7.81
N GLU A 218 -11.09 12.86 8.99
CA GLU A 218 -9.81 13.48 9.37
C GLU A 218 -8.70 12.43 9.56
N HIS A 219 -9.06 11.22 9.99
CA HIS A 219 -8.12 10.16 10.31
C HIS A 219 -8.38 8.92 9.44
N MET A 220 -7.31 8.40 8.84
CA MET A 220 -7.32 7.12 8.14
C MET A 220 -6.99 6.00 9.14
N PRO A 221 -7.80 4.92 9.24
CA PRO A 221 -7.45 3.75 10.02
C PRO A 221 -6.10 3.17 9.59
N ARG A 222 -5.26 2.78 10.55
CA ARG A 222 -3.90 2.25 10.25
C ARG A 222 -3.93 1.02 9.34
N TYR A 223 -4.93 0.16 9.53
CA TYR A 223 -5.07 -1.07 8.78
C TYR A 223 -6.45 -1.17 8.13
N LEU A 224 -6.48 -1.71 6.92
CA LEU A 224 -7.70 -2.12 6.24
C LEU A 224 -7.59 -3.59 5.84
N PHE A 225 -8.73 -4.26 5.79
CA PHE A 225 -8.84 -5.70 5.63
C PHE A 225 -9.82 -6.07 4.50
N ARG A 226 -9.54 -7.16 3.80
CA ARG A 226 -10.41 -7.70 2.75
C ARG A 226 -10.38 -9.23 2.75
N VAL A 227 -11.56 -9.84 2.67
CA VAL A 227 -11.70 -11.29 2.42
C VAL A 227 -11.67 -11.57 0.93
N TRP A 228 -10.95 -12.60 0.52
CA TRP A 228 -11.07 -13.16 -0.82
C TRP A 228 -10.87 -14.68 -0.85
N ASP A 229 -11.43 -15.29 -1.90
CA ASP A 229 -11.36 -16.72 -2.22
C ASP A 229 -11.51 -16.84 -3.75
N ASP A 230 -11.52 -18.06 -4.29
CA ASP A 230 -11.65 -18.31 -5.74
C ASP A 230 -12.99 -17.82 -6.34
N ASN A 231 -13.99 -17.55 -5.50
CA ASN A 231 -15.29 -17.00 -5.90
C ASN A 231 -15.33 -15.46 -5.82
N SER A 232 -14.28 -14.81 -5.32
CA SER A 232 -14.20 -13.36 -5.25
C SER A 232 -14.00 -12.73 -6.61
N LYS A 233 -14.75 -11.64 -6.86
CA LYS A 233 -14.65 -10.86 -8.09
C LYS A 233 -13.44 -9.93 -8.06
N GLY A 234 -12.98 -9.53 -9.25
CA GLY A 234 -11.81 -8.67 -9.43
C GLY A 234 -10.50 -9.44 -9.38
N GLY A 235 -9.39 -8.73 -9.52
CA GLY A 235 -8.06 -9.32 -9.36
C GLY A 235 -7.76 -9.46 -7.87
N ASN A 236 -7.40 -10.66 -7.41
CA ASN A 236 -6.94 -10.86 -6.04
C ASN A 236 -5.68 -11.75 -6.11
N SER A 237 -4.56 -11.24 -5.62
CA SER A 237 -3.26 -11.92 -5.60
C SER A 237 -2.43 -11.41 -4.43
N GLU A 238 -1.23 -11.96 -4.21
CA GLU A 238 -0.32 -11.51 -3.16
C GLU A 238 0.28 -10.11 -3.45
N ASP A 239 0.36 -9.74 -4.73
CA ASP A 239 1.01 -8.49 -5.16
C ASP A 239 0.01 -7.38 -5.48
N VAL A 240 -1.20 -7.76 -5.92
CA VAL A 240 -2.21 -6.83 -6.45
C VAL A 240 -3.62 -7.24 -6.04
N ILE A 241 -4.42 -6.25 -5.63
CA ILE A 241 -5.88 -6.33 -5.56
C ILE A 241 -6.47 -5.33 -6.56
N ALA A 242 -7.39 -5.77 -7.41
CA ALA A 242 -7.88 -4.96 -8.52
C ALA A 242 -9.40 -5.05 -8.72
N SER A 243 -10.00 -3.96 -9.20
CA SER A 243 -11.42 -3.86 -9.53
C SER A 243 -11.81 -4.80 -10.67
N VAL A 244 -13.10 -5.10 -10.81
CA VAL A 244 -13.59 -5.93 -11.93
C VAL A 244 -13.33 -5.24 -13.27
N LEU A 245 -13.47 -3.91 -13.32
CA LEU A 245 -13.21 -3.14 -14.53
C LEU A 245 -11.77 -3.33 -15.02
N SER A 246 -10.77 -3.25 -14.11
CA SER A 246 -9.35 -3.35 -14.48
C SER A 246 -8.97 -4.64 -15.23
N GLN A 247 -9.68 -5.74 -14.98
CA GLN A 247 -9.39 -7.03 -15.63
C GLN A 247 -9.83 -7.11 -17.09
N ARG A 248 -10.73 -6.23 -17.52
CA ARG A 248 -11.41 -6.31 -18.84
C ARG A 248 -11.27 -5.03 -19.67
N ASP A 249 -10.46 -4.09 -19.20
CA ASP A 249 -10.50 -2.71 -19.66
C ASP A 249 -9.30 -2.36 -20.53
N GLU A 250 -9.42 -2.68 -21.82
CA GLU A 250 -8.43 -2.31 -22.85
C GLU A 250 -8.27 -0.79 -23.02
N ALA A 251 -9.25 0.00 -22.56
CA ALA A 251 -9.30 1.45 -22.72
C ALA A 251 -8.73 2.23 -21.52
N ASN A 252 -8.20 1.55 -20.50
CA ASN A 252 -7.67 2.18 -19.27
C ASN A 252 -8.68 3.09 -18.53
N ARG A 253 -10.00 2.88 -18.69
CA ARG A 253 -11.05 3.52 -17.90
C ARG A 253 -10.98 3.22 -16.40
N HIS A 254 -10.30 2.15 -15.99
CA HIS A 254 -10.04 1.85 -14.58
C HIS A 254 -9.09 2.87 -13.92
N THR A 255 -8.36 3.67 -14.70
CA THR A 255 -7.52 4.76 -14.18
C THR A 255 -8.29 6.07 -14.00
N ILE A 256 -9.59 6.10 -14.34
CA ILE A 256 -10.44 7.28 -14.20
C ILE A 256 -11.01 7.30 -12.78
N ASP A 257 -10.64 8.34 -12.03
CA ASP A 257 -11.19 8.65 -10.71
C ASP A 257 -12.71 8.83 -10.76
N VAL A 258 -13.43 8.28 -9.78
CA VAL A 258 -14.87 8.38 -9.62
C VAL A 258 -15.37 9.84 -9.63
N PHE A 259 -14.57 10.79 -9.14
CA PHE A 259 -14.94 12.22 -9.16
C PHE A 259 -14.82 12.88 -10.54
N SER A 260 -14.10 12.25 -11.46
CA SER A 260 -13.98 12.71 -12.86
C SER A 260 -15.06 12.13 -13.78
N ARG A 261 -15.94 11.27 -13.26
CA ARG A 261 -17.07 10.69 -13.98
C ARG A 261 -18.29 11.59 -13.91
N ASP A 262 -19.28 11.29 -14.76
CA ASP A 262 -20.60 11.87 -14.60
C ASP A 262 -21.15 11.58 -13.18
N HIS A 263 -21.74 12.59 -12.54
CA HIS A 263 -22.15 12.53 -11.15
C HIS A 263 -23.22 11.46 -10.91
N GLN A 264 -24.13 11.26 -11.88
CA GLN A 264 -25.17 10.24 -11.80
C GLN A 264 -24.56 8.85 -12.01
N GLU A 265 -23.71 8.67 -13.01
CA GLU A 265 -23.01 7.40 -13.27
C GLU A 265 -22.17 6.95 -12.07
N ALA A 266 -21.41 7.87 -11.46
CA ALA A 266 -20.61 7.61 -10.28
C ALA A 266 -21.47 7.18 -9.07
N SER A 267 -22.60 7.85 -8.87
CA SER A 267 -23.56 7.56 -7.81
C SER A 267 -24.17 6.15 -7.95
N GLU A 268 -24.58 5.79 -9.16
CA GLU A 268 -25.14 4.47 -9.49
C GLU A 268 -24.08 3.37 -9.33
N MET A 269 -22.85 3.60 -9.82
CA MET A 269 -21.73 2.66 -9.63
C MET A 269 -21.46 2.42 -8.14
N LEU A 270 -21.44 3.47 -7.32
CA LEU A 270 -21.23 3.38 -5.88
C LEU A 270 -22.35 2.60 -5.19
N HIS A 271 -23.62 2.91 -5.50
CA HIS A 271 -24.77 2.19 -4.94
C HIS A 271 -24.69 0.69 -5.28
N HIS A 272 -24.54 0.35 -6.56
CA HIS A 272 -24.44 -1.03 -7.01
C HIS A 272 -23.27 -1.79 -6.38
N HIS A 273 -22.13 -1.12 -6.18
CA HIS A 273 -20.97 -1.72 -5.53
C HIS A 273 -21.28 -2.12 -4.08
N LEU A 274 -21.95 -1.24 -3.33
CA LEU A 274 -22.20 -1.42 -1.90
C LEU A 274 -23.37 -2.36 -1.61
N ASP A 275 -24.43 -2.34 -2.43
CA ASP A 275 -25.63 -3.15 -2.20
C ASP A 275 -25.43 -4.64 -2.54
N LYS A 276 -24.48 -4.96 -3.43
CA LYS A 276 -24.09 -6.33 -3.84
C LYS A 276 -25.22 -7.19 -4.42
N SER A 277 -26.45 -6.71 -4.47
CA SER A 277 -27.66 -7.44 -4.87
C SER A 277 -27.89 -7.46 -6.39
N LEU A 278 -27.35 -6.47 -7.13
CA LEU A 278 -27.60 -6.28 -8.55
C LEU A 278 -26.48 -6.88 -9.41
N SER A 279 -26.77 -8.06 -9.95
CA SER A 279 -25.84 -8.90 -10.72
C SER A 279 -25.40 -8.31 -12.07
N ASN A 280 -26.05 -7.27 -12.60
CA ASN A 280 -25.88 -6.84 -13.99
C ASN A 280 -24.96 -5.62 -14.24
N THR A 281 -24.48 -4.91 -13.22
CA THR A 281 -23.63 -3.69 -13.39
C THR A 281 -22.13 -3.92 -13.21
N GLN A 282 -21.71 -5.19 -13.18
CA GLN A 282 -20.36 -5.58 -12.79
C GLN A 282 -19.26 -5.16 -13.77
N GLN A 283 -19.59 -4.87 -15.04
CA GLN A 283 -18.58 -4.58 -16.06
C GLN A 283 -17.97 -3.18 -15.96
N THR A 284 -18.64 -2.24 -15.27
CA THR A 284 -18.17 -0.85 -15.13
C THR A 284 -17.66 -0.53 -13.72
N ASN A 285 -17.70 -1.50 -12.81
CA ASN A 285 -17.35 -1.28 -11.41
C ASN A 285 -15.84 -1.12 -11.22
N ASN A 286 -15.41 0.11 -10.97
CA ASN A 286 -14.01 0.44 -10.72
C ASN A 286 -13.61 0.42 -9.24
N LEU A 287 -14.49 -0.03 -8.35
CA LEU A 287 -14.29 0.04 -6.90
C LEU A 287 -13.91 -1.31 -6.31
N VAL A 288 -13.21 -1.29 -5.17
CA VAL A 288 -12.83 -2.45 -4.38
C VAL A 288 -13.13 -2.17 -2.91
N SER A 289 -13.98 -2.98 -2.27
CA SER A 289 -14.26 -2.91 -0.83
C SER A 289 -13.10 -3.37 0.04
N TRP A 290 -12.91 -2.62 1.12
CA TRP A 290 -12.05 -2.85 2.27
C TRP A 290 -12.83 -2.56 3.55
N SER A 291 -12.39 -3.09 4.69
CA SER A 291 -12.99 -2.82 6.00
C SER A 291 -11.91 -2.48 7.02
N SER A 292 -12.13 -1.45 7.83
CA SER A 292 -11.29 -1.16 9.01
C SER A 292 -11.55 -2.15 10.16
N SER A 293 -12.67 -2.89 10.14
CA SER A 293 -13.08 -3.83 11.18
C SER A 293 -12.61 -5.25 10.88
N LEU A 294 -11.55 -5.69 11.57
CA LEU A 294 -11.10 -7.08 11.47
C LEU A 294 -12.15 -8.06 12.04
N ILE A 295 -12.93 -7.68 13.05
CA ILE A 295 -14.05 -8.47 13.57
C ILE A 295 -15.04 -8.77 12.44
N PHE A 296 -15.43 -7.75 11.68
CA PHE A 296 -16.34 -7.91 10.55
C PHE A 296 -15.74 -8.82 9.48
N VAL A 297 -14.47 -8.63 9.13
CA VAL A 297 -13.78 -9.45 8.11
C VAL A 297 -13.67 -10.91 8.52
N ILE A 298 -13.31 -11.21 9.78
CA ILE A 298 -13.28 -12.58 10.30
C ILE A 298 -14.67 -13.20 10.24
N GLN A 299 -15.70 -12.49 10.71
CA GLN A 299 -17.06 -13.04 10.71
C GLN A 299 -17.60 -13.21 9.29
N TYR A 300 -17.25 -12.33 8.36
CA TYR A 300 -17.60 -12.48 6.95
C TYR A 300 -16.89 -13.69 6.31
N ALA A 301 -15.63 -13.94 6.67
CA ALA A 301 -14.89 -15.13 6.24
C ALA A 301 -15.52 -16.42 6.81
N ASN A 302 -15.91 -16.44 8.08
CA ASN A 302 -16.65 -17.54 8.70
C ASN A 302 -17.99 -17.83 7.99
N TRP A 303 -18.77 -16.78 7.73
CA TRP A 303 -20.03 -16.93 7.01
C TRP A 303 -19.81 -17.48 5.59
N ARG A 304 -18.81 -16.97 4.85
CA ARG A 304 -18.45 -17.51 3.53
C ARG A 304 -18.05 -18.97 3.60
N PHE A 305 -17.24 -19.34 4.60
CA PHE A 305 -16.83 -20.72 4.84
C PHE A 305 -18.02 -21.66 5.07
N CYS A 306 -19.04 -21.18 5.78
CA CYS A 306 -20.21 -21.99 6.13
C CYS A 306 -21.33 -21.94 5.09
N ASN A 307 -21.34 -20.96 4.19
CA ASN A 307 -22.47 -20.72 3.30
C ASN A 307 -22.45 -21.69 2.11
N PRO A 308 -23.52 -22.50 1.92
CA PRO A 308 -23.63 -23.44 0.81
C PRO A 308 -23.57 -22.83 -0.59
N TRP A 309 -23.79 -21.52 -0.76
CA TRP A 309 -23.70 -20.87 -2.07
C TRP A 309 -22.27 -20.79 -2.62
N PHE A 310 -21.26 -20.98 -1.77
CA PHE A 310 -19.88 -21.09 -2.20
C PHE A 310 -19.52 -22.57 -2.18
N ASP A 311 -19.70 -23.25 -3.32
CA ASP A 311 -19.35 -24.66 -3.48
C ASP A 311 -17.89 -24.88 -3.06
N GLN A 312 -17.66 -25.77 -2.09
CA GLN A 312 -16.35 -26.08 -1.46
C GLN A 312 -15.45 -24.84 -1.39
N PRO A 313 -15.67 -23.91 -0.44
CA PRO A 313 -14.82 -22.75 -0.35
C PRO A 313 -13.40 -23.27 -0.20
N GLY A 314 -12.55 -22.93 -1.15
CA GLY A 314 -11.14 -23.23 -1.09
C GLY A 314 -10.52 -22.57 0.15
N GLU A 315 -9.24 -22.25 0.10
CA GLU A 315 -8.68 -21.50 1.20
C GLU A 315 -9.22 -20.06 1.18
N ILE A 316 -9.94 -19.64 2.23
CA ILE A 316 -10.41 -18.25 2.38
C ILE A 316 -9.27 -17.41 2.96
N HIS A 317 -8.94 -16.34 2.25
CA HIS A 317 -7.83 -15.45 2.55
C HIS A 317 -8.34 -14.13 3.13
N ILE A 318 -7.56 -13.57 4.04
CA ILE A 318 -7.72 -12.23 4.59
C ILE A 318 -6.44 -11.46 4.25
N CYS A 319 -6.60 -10.43 3.44
CA CYS A 319 -5.54 -9.48 3.12
C CYS A 319 -5.66 -8.27 4.05
N ALA A 320 -4.58 -7.92 4.73
CA ALA A 320 -4.45 -6.73 5.54
C ALA A 320 -3.45 -5.77 4.88
N VAL A 321 -3.79 -4.48 4.77
CA VAL A 321 -2.90 -3.44 4.22
C VAL A 321 -2.62 -2.38 5.29
N ASP A 322 -1.39 -1.85 5.30
CA ASP A 322 -1.01 -0.71 6.13
C ASP A 322 -1.21 0.59 5.36
N THR A 323 -2.26 1.35 5.70
CA THR A 323 -2.69 2.54 4.94
C THR A 323 -1.65 3.65 4.92
N SER A 324 -0.70 3.66 5.86
CA SER A 324 0.38 4.67 5.88
C SER A 324 1.43 4.48 4.80
N LYS A 325 1.44 3.31 4.14
CA LYS A 325 2.35 2.97 3.04
C LYS A 325 1.76 3.32 1.66
N PHE A 326 0.62 4.02 1.64
CA PHE A 326 -0.08 4.41 0.43
C PHE A 326 -0.25 5.93 0.38
N PRO A 327 -0.34 6.52 -0.82
CA PRO A 327 -0.61 7.94 -0.96
C PRO A 327 -1.99 8.32 -0.40
N HIS A 328 -2.14 9.57 0.06
CA HIS A 328 -3.46 10.07 0.44
C HIS A 328 -4.39 10.03 -0.77
N GLY A 329 -5.64 9.66 -0.53
CA GLY A 329 -6.61 9.40 -1.60
C GLY A 329 -6.54 7.99 -2.17
N GLN A 330 -5.65 7.10 -1.71
CA GLN A 330 -5.71 5.69 -2.15
C GLN A 330 -6.99 4.98 -1.70
N PHE A 331 -7.48 5.35 -0.51
CA PHE A 331 -8.70 4.82 0.09
C PHE A 331 -9.65 5.95 0.43
N ALA A 332 -10.95 5.70 0.29
CA ALA A 332 -12.01 6.63 0.63
C ALA A 332 -13.11 5.93 1.42
N ARG A 333 -13.64 6.61 2.45
CA ARG A 333 -14.73 6.07 3.26
C ARG A 333 -16.02 6.01 2.46
N ASP A 334 -16.72 4.89 2.53
CA ASP A 334 -18.01 4.67 1.85
C ASP A 334 -19.05 5.75 2.18
N LYS A 335 -19.22 6.09 3.46
CA LYS A 335 -20.17 7.11 3.94
C LYS A 335 -19.82 8.49 3.41
N TRP A 336 -18.54 8.80 3.28
CA TRP A 336 -18.11 10.06 2.70
C TRP A 336 -18.48 10.13 1.22
N LEU A 337 -18.20 9.07 0.45
CA LEU A 337 -18.57 8.98 -0.96
C LEU A 337 -20.11 9.02 -1.16
N LEU A 338 -20.88 8.34 -0.32
CA LEU A 338 -22.35 8.37 -0.36
C LEU A 338 -22.90 9.77 -0.10
N ASN A 339 -22.33 10.51 0.85
CA ASN A 339 -22.69 11.90 1.11
C ASN A 339 -22.27 12.80 -0.06
N TRP A 340 -21.12 12.54 -0.68
CA TRP A 340 -20.63 13.31 -1.83
C TRP A 340 -21.59 13.24 -3.02
N PHE A 341 -22.05 12.03 -3.34
CA PHE A 341 -22.98 11.79 -4.46
C PHE A 341 -24.45 11.87 -4.04
N SER A 342 -24.78 12.60 -2.96
CA SER A 342 -26.13 12.68 -2.39
C SER A 342 -27.16 13.36 -3.30
N ASN A 343 -26.71 14.25 -4.20
CA ASN A 343 -27.59 15.00 -5.10
C ASN A 343 -27.94 14.26 -6.40
N ALA A 344 -27.45 13.04 -6.59
CA ALA A 344 -27.84 12.20 -7.71
C ALA A 344 -29.32 11.81 -7.61
N LYS A 345 -29.94 11.57 -8.76
CA LYS A 345 -31.34 11.08 -8.81
C LYS A 345 -31.34 9.60 -8.44
N LEU A 346 -31.92 9.28 -7.30
CA LEU A 346 -32.04 7.92 -6.80
C LEU A 346 -33.50 7.47 -6.85
N SER A 347 -33.69 6.17 -7.05
CA SER A 347 -34.94 5.49 -6.76
C SER A 347 -35.21 5.43 -5.25
N ASP A 348 -36.45 5.11 -4.87
CA ASP A 348 -36.83 4.94 -3.46
C ASP A 348 -36.01 3.82 -2.79
N GLU A 349 -35.71 2.74 -3.52
CA GLU A 349 -34.89 1.63 -3.04
C GLU A 349 -33.45 2.07 -2.75
N GLU A 350 -32.84 2.80 -3.70
CA GLU A 350 -31.50 3.35 -3.54
C GLU A 350 -31.41 4.33 -2.37
N THR A 351 -32.44 5.16 -2.19
CA THR A 351 -32.54 6.11 -1.07
C THR A 351 -32.62 5.37 0.26
N ASN A 352 -33.49 4.36 0.37
CA ASN A 352 -33.63 3.54 1.58
C ASN A 352 -32.32 2.81 1.93
N PHE A 353 -31.60 2.29 0.93
CA PHE A 353 -30.29 1.67 1.14
C PHE A 353 -29.26 2.67 1.66
N ARG A 354 -29.22 3.89 1.08
CA ARG A 354 -28.30 4.94 1.55
C ARG A 354 -28.61 5.34 2.99
N ASP A 355 -29.86 5.51 3.33
CA ASP A 355 -30.28 5.85 4.69
C ASP A 355 -29.90 4.74 5.68
N LEU A 356 -30.06 3.47 5.30
CA LEU A 356 -29.59 2.34 6.09
C LEU A 356 -28.08 2.45 6.36
N ARG A 357 -27.27 2.72 5.33
CA ARG A 357 -25.80 2.81 5.44
C ARG A 357 -25.32 4.02 6.22
N LEU A 358 -25.96 5.18 6.03
CA LEU A 358 -25.55 6.44 6.66
C LEU A 358 -26.01 6.52 8.12
N ASN A 359 -27.22 6.06 8.43
CA ASN A 359 -27.89 6.36 9.70
C ASN A 359 -27.96 5.18 10.69
N LYS A 360 -27.65 3.94 10.27
CA LYS A 360 -27.59 2.78 11.18
C LYS A 360 -26.15 2.41 11.55
N SER A 361 -25.60 3.11 12.53
CA SER A 361 -24.21 2.90 12.99
C SER A 361 -23.95 1.49 13.51
N GLU A 362 -24.97 0.78 13.98
CA GLU A 362 -24.84 -0.60 14.44
C GLU A 362 -24.49 -1.61 13.33
N TYR A 363 -24.73 -1.24 12.06
CA TYR A 363 -24.36 -2.01 10.87
C TYR A 363 -23.13 -1.44 10.16
N ASP A 364 -22.44 -0.49 10.79
CA ASP A 364 -21.22 0.06 10.22
C ASP A 364 -20.11 -0.98 10.24
N ASN A 365 -19.68 -1.40 9.05
CA ASN A 365 -18.64 -2.40 8.88
C ASN A 365 -17.27 -1.76 8.67
N GLY A 366 -17.14 -0.45 8.84
CA GLY A 366 -15.85 0.22 8.64
C GLY A 366 -15.46 0.29 7.16
N GLU A 367 -16.41 0.43 6.23
CA GLU A 367 -16.13 0.18 4.81
C GLU A 367 -15.37 1.33 4.13
N TYR A 368 -14.26 0.98 3.49
CA TYR A 368 -13.45 1.85 2.64
C TYR A 368 -13.39 1.29 1.24
N LEU A 369 -13.18 2.16 0.26
CA LEU A 369 -13.08 1.81 -1.14
C LEU A 369 -11.68 2.20 -1.66
N SER A 370 -11.10 1.37 -2.52
CA SER A 370 -10.01 1.74 -3.43
C SER A 370 -10.52 1.70 -4.88
N GLN A 371 -9.79 2.31 -5.82
CA GLN A 371 -10.14 2.35 -7.24
C GLN A 371 -9.12 1.60 -8.10
N GLY A 372 -9.57 1.03 -9.23
CA GLY A 372 -8.68 0.46 -10.23
C GLY A 372 -7.84 -0.68 -9.67
N VAL A 373 -6.51 -0.54 -9.82
CA VAL A 373 -5.51 -1.51 -9.38
C VAL A 373 -4.81 -0.98 -8.12
N LEU A 374 -4.79 -1.78 -7.06
CA LEU A 374 -4.05 -1.50 -5.83
C LEU A 374 -2.84 -2.44 -5.73
N HIS A 375 -1.64 -1.86 -5.80
CA HIS A 375 -0.37 -2.55 -5.64
C HIS A 375 -0.06 -2.76 -4.16
N ILE A 376 -0.15 -3.99 -3.68
CA ILE A 376 -0.03 -4.34 -2.25
C ILE A 376 1.27 -5.07 -1.89
N GLU A 377 2.13 -5.36 -2.87
CA GLU A 377 3.46 -5.95 -2.67
C GLU A 377 4.24 -5.18 -1.58
N LYS A 378 4.82 -5.91 -0.60
CA LYS A 378 5.60 -5.36 0.56
C LYS A 378 4.85 -4.38 1.47
N ARG A 379 3.57 -4.10 1.19
CA ARG A 379 2.70 -3.17 1.92
C ARG A 379 1.50 -3.84 2.57
N SER A 380 1.38 -5.16 2.39
CA SER A 380 0.30 -5.99 2.91
C SER A 380 0.80 -7.24 3.63
N CYS A 381 -0.15 -7.93 4.25
CA CYS A 381 -0.01 -9.27 4.78
C CYS A 381 -1.27 -10.06 4.45
N THR A 382 -1.12 -11.18 3.73
CA THR A 382 -2.21 -12.10 3.42
C THR A 382 -2.04 -13.39 4.24
N LEU A 383 -3.15 -13.86 4.80
CA LEU A 383 -3.21 -15.05 5.64
C LEU A 383 -4.54 -15.76 5.42
N SER A 384 -4.62 -17.06 5.72
CA SER A 384 -5.88 -17.79 5.60
C SER A 384 -6.68 -17.82 6.91
N LEU A 385 -8.00 -17.95 6.80
CA LEU A 385 -8.90 -18.15 7.95
C LEU A 385 -8.46 -19.36 8.79
N ARG A 386 -8.04 -20.44 8.12
CA ARG A 386 -7.47 -21.64 8.75
C ARG A 386 -6.20 -21.32 9.55
N ARG A 387 -5.35 -20.42 9.08
CA ARG A 387 -4.14 -19.99 9.81
C ARG A 387 -4.50 -19.20 11.07
N LEU A 388 -5.51 -18.33 11.03
CA LEU A 388 -6.02 -17.64 12.23
C LEU A 388 -6.55 -18.62 13.26
N LYS A 389 -7.38 -19.59 12.83
CA LYS A 389 -7.83 -20.71 13.67
C LYS A 389 -6.64 -21.35 14.38
N ASN A 390 -5.70 -21.86 13.60
CA ASN A 390 -4.60 -22.68 14.11
C ASN A 390 -3.63 -21.87 14.97
N ALA A 391 -3.64 -20.54 14.85
CA ALA A 391 -2.83 -19.65 15.67
C ALA A 391 -3.46 -19.37 17.05
N GLY A 392 -4.72 -19.75 17.28
CA GLY A 392 -5.40 -19.63 18.57
C GLY A 392 -6.50 -18.57 18.61
N LEU A 393 -6.97 -18.06 17.46
CA LEU A 393 -8.01 -17.03 17.45
C LEU A 393 -9.29 -17.49 18.17
N TRP A 394 -9.69 -18.75 18.03
CA TRP A 394 -10.85 -19.31 18.73
C TRP A 394 -10.61 -19.61 20.20
N ASP A 395 -9.36 -19.75 20.62
CA ASP A 395 -9.03 -19.87 22.03
C ASP A 395 -9.10 -18.49 22.71
N LEU A 396 -8.72 -17.43 21.98
CA LEU A 396 -8.80 -16.05 22.46
C LEU A 396 -10.23 -15.50 22.42
N TYR A 397 -11.00 -15.85 21.38
CA TYR A 397 -12.38 -15.41 21.13
C TYR A 397 -13.23 -16.59 20.66
N PRO A 398 -13.74 -17.42 21.61
CA PRO A 398 -14.57 -18.59 21.29
C PRO A 398 -15.82 -18.28 20.50
N GLU A 399 -16.33 -17.04 20.56
CA GLU A 399 -17.53 -16.60 19.84
C GLU A 399 -17.37 -16.65 18.31
N PHE A 400 -16.14 -16.70 17.78
CA PHE A 400 -15.93 -16.92 16.35
C PHE A 400 -15.98 -18.41 15.94
N ASN A 401 -16.07 -19.36 16.89
CA ASN A 401 -15.90 -20.77 16.59
C ASN A 401 -17.13 -21.34 15.86
N VAL A 402 -16.94 -21.68 14.59
CA VAL A 402 -17.99 -22.26 13.74
C VAL A 402 -18.02 -23.79 13.75
N ASN A 403 -17.02 -24.46 14.33
CA ASN A 403 -16.92 -25.93 14.23
C ASN A 403 -17.71 -26.65 15.34
N ASP A 404 -17.82 -26.02 16.51
CA ASP A 404 -18.42 -26.63 17.71
C ASP A 404 -19.87 -26.14 17.95
N VAL A 405 -20.56 -25.74 16.86
CA VAL A 405 -21.92 -25.21 16.91
C VAL A 405 -22.82 -25.83 15.83
N GLU A 406 -24.13 -25.78 16.06
CA GLU A 406 -25.15 -26.26 15.13
C GLU A 406 -25.10 -25.53 13.77
N ASN A 407 -25.60 -26.17 12.70
CA ASN A 407 -25.52 -25.63 11.34
C ASN A 407 -26.26 -24.31 11.13
N ASP A 408 -27.30 -24.06 11.91
CA ASP A 408 -28.15 -22.87 11.91
C ASP A 408 -27.75 -21.84 12.98
N ALA A 409 -26.66 -22.07 13.72
CA ALA A 409 -26.14 -21.12 14.69
C ALA A 409 -25.81 -19.77 14.05
N ASP A 410 -26.11 -18.67 14.74
CA ASP A 410 -25.98 -17.31 14.20
C ASP A 410 -24.57 -16.99 13.67
N VAL A 411 -23.51 -17.51 14.30
CA VAL A 411 -22.12 -17.35 13.86
C VAL A 411 -21.86 -17.95 12.46
N ARG A 412 -22.68 -18.90 12.01
CA ARG A 412 -22.57 -19.55 10.70
C ARG A 412 -23.46 -18.91 9.65
N VAL A 413 -24.66 -18.49 10.02
CA VAL A 413 -25.69 -18.02 9.07
C VAL A 413 -25.83 -16.50 8.98
N GLN A 414 -25.38 -15.74 9.98
CA GLN A 414 -25.48 -14.29 10.03
C GLN A 414 -24.09 -13.65 10.12
N TRP A 415 -23.76 -12.73 9.21
CA TRP A 415 -22.50 -11.98 9.33
C TRP A 415 -22.70 -10.59 9.96
N THR A 416 -23.47 -9.69 9.35
CA THR A 416 -23.67 -8.31 9.86
C THR A 416 -24.36 -8.28 11.21
N LYS A 417 -25.43 -9.06 11.37
CA LYS A 417 -26.19 -9.14 12.62
C LYS A 417 -25.38 -9.78 13.75
N TYR A 418 -24.56 -10.78 13.44
CA TYR A 418 -23.70 -11.41 14.45
C TYR A 418 -22.58 -10.45 14.90
N VAL A 419 -21.97 -9.69 13.99
CA VAL A 419 -21.01 -8.63 14.36
C VAL A 419 -21.64 -7.58 15.28
N LYS A 420 -22.90 -7.18 15.01
CA LYS A 420 -23.65 -6.30 15.92
C LYS A 420 -23.81 -6.91 17.31
N LEU A 421 -24.13 -8.19 17.41
CA LEU A 421 -24.21 -8.91 18.68
C LEU A 421 -22.85 -8.92 19.41
N LEU A 422 -21.78 -9.30 18.72
CA LEU A 422 -20.41 -9.32 19.27
C LEU A 422 -20.01 -7.95 19.82
N ARG A 423 -20.23 -6.88 19.07
CA ARG A 423 -19.94 -5.50 19.54
C ARG A 423 -20.72 -5.13 20.79
N SER A 424 -21.97 -5.60 20.91
CA SER A 424 -22.76 -5.39 22.13
C SER A 424 -22.20 -6.17 23.32
N LEU A 425 -21.76 -7.42 23.12
CA LEU A 425 -21.16 -8.24 24.17
C LEU A 425 -19.81 -7.69 24.62
N TRP A 426 -18.99 -7.27 23.67
CA TRP A 426 -17.61 -6.81 23.88
C TRP A 426 -17.50 -5.32 24.23
N HIS A 427 -18.63 -4.65 24.46
CA HIS A 427 -18.67 -3.28 24.96
C HIS A 427 -18.42 -3.20 26.48
N SER A 428 -18.78 -4.25 27.25
CA SER A 428 -18.50 -4.30 28.68
C SER A 428 -17.00 -4.53 28.94
N VAL A 429 -16.48 -3.99 30.05
CA VAL A 429 -15.05 -4.15 30.40
C VAL A 429 -14.76 -5.61 30.79
N HIS A 430 -13.82 -6.22 30.08
CA HIS A 430 -13.32 -7.58 30.30
C HIS A 430 -11.99 -7.54 31.06
N THR A 431 -11.77 -8.57 31.88
CA THR A 431 -10.45 -8.85 32.45
C THR A 431 -9.53 -9.40 31.36
N THR A 432 -8.22 -9.17 31.51
CA THR A 432 -7.22 -9.65 30.57
C THR A 432 -6.20 -10.46 31.34
N THR A 433 -5.92 -11.67 30.88
CA THR A 433 -4.91 -12.54 31.50
C THR A 433 -3.61 -12.48 30.71
N LYS A 434 -2.50 -12.88 31.34
CA LYS A 434 -1.24 -13.11 30.62
C LYS A 434 -1.40 -14.12 29.48
N ALA A 435 -2.24 -15.14 29.66
CA ALA A 435 -2.55 -16.11 28.60
C ALA A 435 -3.22 -15.45 27.39
N ASN A 436 -4.15 -14.50 27.60
CA ASN A 436 -4.76 -13.76 26.49
C ASN A 436 -3.74 -12.92 25.71
N VAL A 437 -2.87 -12.20 26.41
CA VAL A 437 -1.82 -11.38 25.78
C VAL A 437 -0.84 -12.27 25.01
N GLN A 438 -0.42 -13.39 25.61
CA GLN A 438 0.48 -14.34 24.95
C GLN A 438 -0.16 -14.94 23.70
N CYS A 439 -1.44 -15.32 23.75
CA CYS A 439 -2.19 -15.80 22.60
C CYS A 439 -2.26 -14.74 21.48
N ALA A 440 -2.58 -13.48 21.82
CA ALA A 440 -2.61 -12.39 20.84
C ALA A 440 -1.24 -12.14 20.18
N LEU A 441 -0.15 -12.18 20.95
CA LEU A 441 1.22 -12.08 20.44
C LEU A 441 1.59 -13.25 19.52
N ASP A 442 1.13 -14.46 19.85
CA ASP A 442 1.37 -15.64 19.03
C ASP A 442 0.56 -15.62 17.73
N ILE A 443 -0.68 -15.13 17.77
CA ILE A 443 -1.48 -14.87 16.55
C ILE A 443 -0.80 -13.81 15.70
N ALA A 444 -0.37 -12.68 16.28
CA ALA A 444 0.38 -11.65 15.58
C ALA A 444 1.59 -12.25 14.85
N ARG A 445 2.43 -13.02 15.57
CA ARG A 445 3.67 -13.59 15.04
C ARG A 445 3.40 -14.62 13.95
N LYS A 446 2.38 -15.44 14.13
CA LYS A 446 2.04 -16.51 13.19
C LYS A 446 1.30 -15.99 11.98
N CYS A 447 0.48 -14.95 12.07
CA CYS A 447 -0.45 -14.55 11.01
C CYS A 447 -0.07 -13.22 10.34
N PHE A 448 0.60 -12.30 11.04
CA PHE A 448 0.87 -10.93 10.59
C PHE A 448 2.37 -10.63 10.54
N GLN A 449 3.13 -11.50 9.88
CA GLN A 449 4.61 -11.48 9.89
C GLN A 449 5.22 -10.20 9.31
N SER A 450 4.52 -9.54 8.37
CA SER A 450 4.98 -8.31 7.72
C SER A 450 4.76 -7.04 8.55
N PHE A 451 4.13 -7.14 9.73
CA PHE A 451 3.74 -6.00 10.57
C PHE A 451 4.40 -6.04 11.96
N ASP A 452 4.34 -4.92 12.68
CA ASP A 452 4.82 -4.86 14.06
C ASP A 452 3.93 -5.73 14.95
N GLN A 453 4.57 -6.61 15.70
CA GLN A 453 3.91 -7.67 16.45
C GLN A 453 3.13 -7.13 17.65
N ASP A 454 3.65 -6.07 18.29
CA ASP A 454 2.97 -5.43 19.40
C ASP A 454 1.72 -4.69 18.88
N ASP A 455 1.82 -4.01 17.74
CA ASP A 455 0.71 -3.28 17.11
C ASP A 455 -0.42 -4.23 16.68
N MET A 456 -0.09 -5.39 16.10
CA MET A 456 -1.07 -6.42 15.72
C MET A 456 -1.71 -7.12 16.92
N ALA A 457 -0.93 -7.44 17.96
CA ALA A 457 -1.47 -8.00 19.19
C ALA A 457 -2.42 -7.00 19.87
N LEU A 458 -2.07 -5.71 19.87
CA LEU A 458 -2.96 -4.65 20.37
C LEU A 458 -4.27 -4.60 19.58
N LEU A 459 -4.20 -4.66 18.25
CA LEU A 459 -5.39 -4.67 17.39
C LEU A 459 -6.33 -5.84 17.73
N LEU A 460 -5.79 -7.05 17.90
CA LEU A 460 -6.56 -8.23 18.29
C LEU A 460 -7.18 -8.05 19.68
N LEU A 461 -6.39 -7.60 20.67
CA LEU A 461 -6.88 -7.37 22.03
C LEU A 461 -7.96 -6.27 22.09
N SER A 462 -7.99 -5.36 21.11
CA SER A 462 -8.94 -4.25 21.06
C SER A 462 -10.34 -4.66 20.58
N PHE A 463 -10.57 -5.93 20.23
CA PHE A 463 -11.90 -6.41 19.88
C PHE A 463 -12.91 -6.24 21.03
N CYS A 464 -12.46 -6.37 22.28
CA CYS A 464 -13.27 -6.13 23.47
C CYS A 464 -12.69 -5.06 24.39
N GLU A 465 -13.57 -4.44 25.19
CA GLU A 465 -13.14 -3.45 26.18
C GLU A 465 -12.34 -4.19 27.25
N ARG A 466 -11.15 -3.69 27.59
CA ARG A 466 -10.26 -4.36 28.53
C ARG A 466 -9.87 -3.41 29.64
N LYS A 467 -9.73 -3.94 30.84
CA LYS A 467 -9.32 -3.14 32.00
C LYS A 467 -7.88 -2.63 31.83
N LEU A 468 -7.72 -1.31 31.83
CA LEU A 468 -6.42 -0.64 31.67
C LEU A 468 -5.83 -0.32 33.03
N HIS A 469 -4.49 -0.32 33.14
CA HIS A 469 -3.81 0.20 34.32
C HIS A 469 -4.19 1.67 34.55
N ARG A 470 -4.59 1.99 35.79
CA ARG A 470 -4.84 3.37 36.23
C ARG A 470 -3.56 4.19 36.14
N GLU A 471 -3.59 5.29 35.38
CA GLU A 471 -2.49 6.24 35.34
C GLU A 471 -2.57 7.28 36.45
N ASN A 472 -1.39 7.70 36.90
CA ASN A 472 -1.18 8.88 37.73
C ASN A 472 -0.22 9.83 36.98
N PRO A 473 -0.67 10.97 36.43
CA PRO A 473 -2.04 11.45 36.32
C PRO A 473 -2.78 10.82 35.13
N SER A 474 -4.10 10.78 35.25
CA SER A 474 -5.02 10.22 34.26
C SER A 474 -4.77 10.76 32.84
N PHE A 475 -4.52 9.89 31.86
CA PHE A 475 -5.28 10.01 30.63
C PHE A 475 -6.75 10.04 31.04
N GLN A 476 -7.33 11.23 31.10
CA GLN A 476 -8.78 11.35 31.14
C GLN A 476 -9.30 10.49 30.00
N ASN A 477 -10.23 9.60 30.33
CA ASN A 477 -11.00 8.86 29.35
C ASN A 477 -11.46 9.88 28.29
N PRO A 478 -10.97 9.83 27.03
CA PRO A 478 -11.29 10.87 26.05
C PRO A 478 -12.79 10.93 25.76
N PHE A 479 -13.53 9.90 26.15
CA PHE A 479 -14.98 9.83 26.03
C PHE A 479 -15.78 10.64 27.06
N THR A 480 -15.17 11.18 28.13
CA THR A 480 -15.91 11.97 29.13
C THR A 480 -16.00 13.47 28.78
N ASP A 481 -15.02 14.01 28.06
CA ASP A 481 -14.97 15.43 27.68
C ASP A 481 -15.29 15.69 26.19
N LEU A 482 -15.59 14.63 25.41
CA LEU A 482 -16.03 14.71 24.01
C LEU A 482 -17.54 14.63 23.81
N LEU A 483 -18.36 14.84 24.85
CA LEU A 483 -19.72 15.33 24.63
C LEU A 483 -19.65 16.86 24.52
N PRO A 484 -19.81 17.45 23.33
CA PRO A 484 -19.74 18.89 23.21
C PRO A 484 -21.02 19.50 23.80
N PRO A 485 -20.94 20.48 24.74
CA PRO A 485 -21.98 21.47 24.86
C PRO A 485 -21.76 22.45 23.69
N VAL A 486 -22.31 22.08 22.52
CA VAL A 486 -22.73 22.90 21.37
C VAL A 486 -22.77 21.95 20.18
N ALA A 487 -23.98 21.63 19.73
CA ALA A 487 -24.21 21.01 18.44
C ALA A 487 -23.72 21.97 17.34
N ILE A 488 -22.53 21.71 16.81
CA ILE A 488 -22.26 22.03 15.40
C ILE A 488 -22.66 20.76 14.67
N GLU A 489 -23.74 20.82 13.90
CA GLU A 489 -24.21 19.75 13.01
C GLU A 489 -23.17 19.45 11.92
N ASN A 490 -22.08 18.77 12.27
CA ASN A 490 -21.12 18.24 11.31
C ASN A 490 -20.84 16.79 11.70
N ILE A 491 -21.27 15.88 10.83
CA ILE A 491 -21.24 14.44 11.06
C ILE A 491 -19.80 13.98 11.24
N ASP A 492 -19.48 13.60 12.47
CA ASP A 492 -18.26 12.89 12.83
C ASP A 492 -18.38 11.46 12.28
N TYR A 493 -17.50 11.10 11.34
CA TYR A 493 -17.46 9.74 10.80
C TYR A 493 -16.87 8.82 11.86
N LYS A 494 -17.75 8.28 12.72
CA LYS A 494 -17.33 7.34 13.76
C LYS A 494 -16.92 6.01 13.14
N GLU A 495 -15.75 5.52 13.51
CA GLU A 495 -15.34 4.16 13.18
C GLU A 495 -16.13 3.15 14.02
N PRO A 496 -16.08 1.85 13.65
CA PRO A 496 -16.51 0.80 14.56
C PRO A 496 -15.80 0.87 15.90
N ALA A 497 -16.49 0.52 16.99
CA ALA A 497 -16.01 0.69 18.35
C ALA A 497 -14.63 0.04 18.61
N GLU A 498 -14.39 -1.14 18.04
CA GLU A 498 -13.11 -1.84 18.13
C GLU A 498 -11.94 -1.10 17.44
N VAL A 499 -12.24 -0.35 16.37
CA VAL A 499 -11.26 0.43 15.59
C VAL A 499 -10.92 1.73 16.31
N ASP A 500 -11.93 2.40 16.89
CA ASP A 500 -11.72 3.57 17.76
C ASP A 500 -10.90 3.22 19.00
N ARG A 501 -11.23 2.09 19.64
CA ARG A 501 -10.48 1.57 20.79
C ARG A 501 -9.02 1.31 20.42
N TYR A 502 -8.79 0.57 19.33
CA TYR A 502 -7.43 0.31 18.84
C TYR A 502 -6.65 1.60 18.56
N SER A 503 -7.26 2.55 17.85
CA SER A 503 -6.60 3.82 17.49
C SER A 503 -6.17 4.62 18.73
N THR A 504 -7.03 4.66 19.75
CA THR A 504 -6.74 5.31 21.02
C THR A 504 -5.62 4.61 21.76
N LEU A 505 -5.70 3.29 21.92
CA LEU A 505 -4.72 2.52 22.66
C LEU A 505 -3.36 2.48 21.96
N ARG A 506 -3.32 2.56 20.63
CA ARG A 506 -2.08 2.56 19.84
C ARG A 506 -1.22 3.77 20.17
N LYS A 507 -1.82 4.95 20.32
CA LYS A 507 -1.11 6.16 20.73
C LYS A 507 -0.46 5.96 22.11
N ARG A 508 -1.24 5.43 23.06
CA ARG A 508 -0.76 5.13 24.42
C ARG A 508 0.36 4.08 24.43
N LEU A 509 0.19 2.99 23.69
CA LEU A 509 1.19 1.93 23.55
C LEU A 509 2.50 2.48 22.95
N SER A 510 2.42 3.38 21.97
CA SER A 510 3.59 4.04 21.39
C SER A 510 4.32 4.93 22.39
N GLU A 511 3.59 5.64 23.27
CA GLU A 511 4.17 6.47 24.33
C GLU A 511 4.86 5.59 25.39
N LEU A 512 4.22 4.51 25.82
CA LEU A 512 4.80 3.52 26.76
C LEU A 512 6.05 2.85 26.18
N LYS A 513 6.01 2.44 24.90
CA LYS A 513 7.15 1.83 24.19
C LYS A 513 8.33 2.80 24.09
N LYS A 514 8.07 4.09 23.85
CA LYS A 514 9.10 5.14 23.82
C LYS A 514 9.69 5.42 25.21
N ALA A 515 8.87 5.40 26.25
CA ALA A 515 9.29 5.69 27.62
C ALA A 515 10.09 4.55 28.27
N SER A 516 9.64 3.30 28.09
CA SER A 516 10.22 2.13 28.75
C SER A 516 11.23 1.37 27.88
N GLY A 517 11.12 1.46 26.56
CA GLY A 517 11.88 0.62 25.62
C GLY A 517 11.43 -0.85 25.59
N GLU A 518 10.37 -1.21 26.31
CA GLU A 518 9.89 -2.59 26.42
C GLU A 518 9.02 -3.01 25.21
N ARG A 519 8.90 -4.32 25.00
CA ARG A 519 8.09 -4.96 23.96
C ARG A 519 7.39 -6.22 24.47
N GLY A 520 6.42 -6.72 23.70
CA GLY A 520 5.71 -7.97 24.00
C GLY A 520 5.02 -7.90 25.36
N MET A 521 5.03 -9.03 26.09
CA MET A 521 4.32 -9.17 27.37
C MET A 521 4.54 -8.00 28.33
N LYS A 522 5.80 -7.59 28.54
CA LYS A 522 6.12 -6.52 29.49
C LYS A 522 5.49 -5.18 29.12
N LEU A 523 5.42 -4.87 27.82
CA LEU A 523 4.77 -3.66 27.34
C LEU A 523 3.25 -3.70 27.59
N PHE A 524 2.63 -4.87 27.41
CA PHE A 524 1.22 -5.07 27.70
C PHE A 524 0.89 -5.13 29.20
N ASP A 525 1.81 -5.63 30.03
CA ASP A 525 1.74 -5.55 31.49
C ASP A 525 1.68 -4.09 31.98
N GLN A 526 2.29 -3.14 31.24
CA GLN A 526 2.17 -1.71 31.57
C GLN A 526 0.83 -1.11 31.12
N LEU A 527 0.20 -1.66 30.08
CA LEU A 527 -1.02 -1.12 29.49
C LEU A 527 -2.28 -1.64 30.19
N TYR A 528 -2.36 -2.95 30.40
CA TYR A 528 -3.54 -3.64 30.91
C TYR A 528 -3.36 -4.09 32.36
N GLU A 529 -4.45 -4.06 33.14
CA GLU A 529 -4.46 -4.74 34.43
C GLU A 529 -4.57 -6.25 34.20
N LEU A 530 -3.44 -6.95 34.24
CA LEU A 530 -3.39 -8.39 33.99
C LEU A 530 -3.71 -9.21 35.23
N GLU A 531 -4.61 -10.18 35.07
CA GLU A 531 -4.88 -11.20 36.07
C GLU A 531 -3.94 -12.39 35.86
N ASP A 532 -3.36 -12.90 36.95
CA ASP A 532 -2.70 -14.20 36.96
C ASP A 532 -3.80 -15.27 36.97
N THR A 533 -3.82 -16.14 35.96
CA THR A 533 -4.61 -17.36 36.05
C THR A 533 -3.95 -18.26 37.08
N GLU A 534 -4.48 -18.30 38.31
CA GLU A 534 -4.28 -19.46 39.17
C GLU A 534 -4.89 -20.66 38.44
N GLU A 535 -4.04 -21.51 37.89
CA GLU A 535 -4.43 -22.85 37.43
C GLU A 535 -5.09 -23.57 38.62
N ASN A 536 -6.40 -23.81 38.52
CA ASN A 536 -7.12 -24.75 39.37
C ASN A 536 -7.38 -26.04 38.60
#